data_AF-A0A0E8BUT6-F1
#
_entry.id   AF-A0A0E8BUT6-F1
#
_cell.length_a   1.000
_cell.length_b   1.000
_cell.length_c   1.000
_cell.angle_alpha   90.00
_cell.angle_beta   90.00
_cell.angle_gamma   90.00
#
_symmetry.space_group_name_H-M   'P 1'
#
loop_
_entity.id
_entity.type
_entity.pdbx_description
1 polymer ?
#
loop_
_entity_poly.entity_id
_entity_poly.type
_entity_poly.pdbx_seq_one_letter_code
_entity_poly.pdbx_strand_id
1 'polypeptide(L)'
;MASDAWRHADVAEHWDELVLRSYIVENGAEVLYQEGTLASLRTPQDLIAGYTQGQASLPEGTGMTCGTVAAIGGIRASTTFIMELHDPRRQRTLRHRYDVEVLPEIA
;
A
#
# COMPACT_ATOMS: atom_id res chain seq x y z
N MET A 1 11.39 -2.37 -11.21
CA MET A 1 11.18 -2.38 -9.73
C MET A 1 10.88 -0.96 -9.27
N ALA A 2 10.11 -0.79 -8.20
CA ALA A 2 10.01 0.53 -7.56
C ALA A 2 11.36 0.88 -6.92
N SER A 3 11.88 2.07 -7.19
CA SER A 3 13.18 2.55 -6.68
C SER A 3 13.05 3.50 -5.49
N ASP A 4 11.83 3.92 -5.18
CA ASP A 4 11.58 5.08 -4.33
C ASP A 4 10.87 4.66 -3.05
N ALA A 5 11.33 5.23 -1.94
CA ALA A 5 10.71 5.11 -0.63
C ALA A 5 10.74 6.47 0.07
N TRP A 6 9.72 6.74 0.87
CA TRP A 6 9.67 7.93 1.72
C TRP A 6 10.08 7.58 3.14
N ARG A 7 10.76 8.52 3.79
CA ARG A 7 10.95 8.42 5.24
C ARG A 7 9.58 8.58 5.90
N HIS A 8 9.26 7.71 6.84
CA HIS A 8 8.03 7.83 7.62
C HIS A 8 7.91 9.20 8.31
N ALA A 9 9.01 9.73 8.84
CA ALA A 9 9.05 11.05 9.48
C ALA A 9 8.57 12.20 8.58
N ASP A 10 8.68 12.08 7.25
CA ASP A 10 8.21 13.11 6.33
C ASP A 10 6.67 13.18 6.32
N VAL A 11 5.98 12.07 6.57
CA VAL A 11 4.53 11.95 6.39
C VAL A 11 3.77 11.65 7.68
N ALA A 12 4.48 11.41 8.78
CA ALA A 12 3.89 10.99 10.06
C ALA A 12 2.84 11.97 10.60
N GLU A 13 3.01 13.27 10.38
CA GLU A 13 2.09 14.32 10.86
C GLU A 13 0.73 14.30 10.15
N HIS A 14 0.69 13.81 8.92
CA HIS A 14 -0.51 13.81 8.07
C HIS A 14 -0.74 12.43 7.43
N TRP A 15 -0.39 11.39 8.17
CA TRP A 15 -0.53 10.00 7.74
C TRP A 15 -1.93 9.72 7.22
N ASP A 16 -2.94 10.15 7.97
CA ASP A 16 -4.36 9.94 7.67
C ASP A 16 -4.83 10.61 6.37
N GLU A 17 -4.10 11.62 5.87
CA GLU A 17 -4.43 12.31 4.62
C GLU A 17 -3.86 11.61 3.39
N LEU A 18 -2.89 10.70 3.57
CA LEU A 18 -2.30 9.98 2.44
C LEU A 18 -3.35 9.11 1.76
N VAL A 19 -3.34 9.09 0.43
CA VAL A 19 -4.30 8.32 -0.37
C VAL A 19 -3.62 7.10 -0.97
N LEU A 20 -4.12 5.91 -0.62
CA LEU A 20 -3.71 4.65 -1.22
C LEU A 20 -4.68 4.31 -2.35
N ARG A 21 -4.14 4.07 -3.55
CA ARG A 21 -4.90 3.61 -4.71
C ARG A 21 -4.27 2.38 -5.32
N SER A 22 -5.09 1.58 -5.96
CA SER A 22 -4.61 0.57 -6.88
C SER A 22 -5.54 0.41 -8.06
N TYR A 23 -4.98 -0.09 -9.15
CA TYR A 23 -5.67 -0.37 -10.39
C TYR A 23 -5.33 -1.78 -10.85
N ILE A 24 -6.28 -2.42 -11.49
CA ILE A 24 -6.10 -3.67 -12.20
C ILE A 24 -6.44 -3.46 -13.68
N VAL A 25 -6.06 -4.40 -14.54
CA VAL A 25 -6.51 -4.40 -15.93
C VAL A 25 -7.69 -5.36 -16.08
N GLU A 26 -8.79 -4.84 -16.61
CA GLU A 26 -9.97 -5.60 -17.01
C GLU A 26 -10.36 -5.26 -18.43
N ASN A 27 -10.60 -6.26 -19.28
CA ASN A 27 -10.96 -6.08 -20.69
C ASN A 27 -10.02 -5.13 -21.45
N GLY A 28 -8.73 -5.13 -21.10
CA GLY A 28 -7.71 -4.26 -21.70
C GLY A 28 -7.69 -2.81 -21.19
N ALA A 29 -8.50 -2.45 -20.19
CA ALA A 29 -8.54 -1.13 -19.60
C ALA A 29 -8.08 -1.15 -18.13
N GLU A 30 -7.38 -0.10 -17.69
CA GLU A 30 -7.11 0.12 -16.27
C GLU A 30 -8.41 0.51 -15.55
N VAL A 31 -8.73 -0.19 -14.48
CA VAL A 31 -9.90 0.09 -13.65
C VAL A 31 -9.46 0.30 -12.21
N LEU A 32 -10.10 1.26 -11.52
CA LEU A 32 -9.84 1.52 -10.11
C LEU A 32 -10.25 0.28 -9.29
N TYR A 33 -9.29 -0.27 -8.56
CA TYR A 33 -9.45 -1.49 -7.79
C TYR A 33 -9.57 -1.21 -6.29
N GLN A 34 -8.77 -0.29 -5.77
CA GLN A 34 -8.86 0.17 -4.39
C GLN A 34 -8.65 1.68 -4.36
N GLU A 35 -9.35 2.38 -3.48
CA GLU A 35 -9.08 3.78 -3.15
C GLU A 35 -9.54 4.08 -1.73
N GLY A 36 -8.68 4.75 -0.97
CA GLY A 36 -9.03 5.25 0.35
C GLY A 36 -7.87 5.99 1.00
N THR A 37 -8.20 6.78 2.02
CA THR A 37 -7.20 7.42 2.87
C THR A 37 -6.61 6.42 3.85
N LEU A 38 -5.36 6.61 4.28
CA LEU A 38 -4.77 5.73 5.29
C LEU A 38 -5.41 5.87 6.68
N ALA A 39 -6.26 6.87 6.90
CA ALA A 39 -7.09 7.03 8.11
C ALA A 39 -7.92 5.78 8.47
N SER A 40 -8.23 4.90 7.50
CA SER A 40 -8.95 3.66 7.76
C SER A 40 -8.06 2.53 8.31
N LEU A 41 -6.75 2.74 8.38
CA LEU A 41 -5.76 1.75 8.80
C LEU A 41 -5.15 2.14 10.15
N ARG A 42 -4.66 1.15 10.90
CA ARG A 42 -3.86 1.44 12.10
C ARG A 42 -2.56 2.12 11.70
N THR A 43 -2.14 3.10 12.50
CA THR A 43 -0.91 3.84 12.24
C THR A 43 0.32 2.92 12.38
N PRO A 44 1.43 3.22 11.69
CA PRO A 44 2.68 2.48 11.89
C PRO A 44 3.11 2.47 13.35
N GLN A 45 2.95 3.58 14.07
CA GLN A 45 3.32 3.72 15.48
C GLN A 45 2.52 2.75 16.36
N ASP A 46 1.21 2.67 16.16
CA ASP A 46 0.36 1.75 16.94
C ASP A 46 0.71 0.29 16.67
N LEU A 47 0.98 -0.04 15.41
CA LEU A 47 1.37 -1.39 15.01
C LEU A 47 2.74 -1.78 15.59
N ILE A 48 3.71 -0.87 15.56
CA ILE A 48 5.05 -1.06 16.13
C ILE A 48 4.94 -1.24 17.64
N ALA A 49 4.23 -0.36 18.34
CA ALA A 49 4.04 -0.46 19.78
C ALA A 49 3.35 -1.78 20.16
N GLY A 50 2.32 -2.19 19.41
CA GLY A 50 1.64 -3.46 19.61
C GLY A 50 2.54 -4.69 19.40
N TYR A 51 3.37 -4.68 18.36
CA TYR A 51 4.27 -5.80 18.06
C TYR A 51 5.44 -5.90 19.05
N THR A 52 6.03 -4.78 19.42
CA THR A 52 7.25 -4.69 20.24
C THR A 52 6.99 -4.57 21.74
N GLN A 53 5.72 -4.68 22.17
CA GLN A 53 5.32 -4.49 23.57
C GLN A 53 5.68 -3.10 24.12
N GLY A 54 5.48 -2.06 23.31
CA GLY A 54 5.61 -0.67 23.69
C GLY A 54 6.92 0.01 23.31
N GLN A 55 7.80 -0.61 22.52
CA GLN A 55 8.95 0.09 21.95
C GLN A 55 8.51 1.01 20.81
N ALA A 56 9.27 2.09 20.60
CA ALA A 56 8.97 3.10 19.59
C ALA A 56 9.40 2.72 18.16
N SER A 57 10.24 1.69 18.01
CA SER A 57 10.86 1.33 16.73
C SER A 57 10.95 -0.18 16.54
N LEU A 58 10.92 -0.61 15.28
CA LEU A 58 11.23 -1.99 14.92
C LEU A 58 12.74 -2.26 14.98
N PRO A 59 13.15 -3.50 15.27
CA PRO A 59 14.53 -3.92 15.09
C PRO A 59 15.00 -3.74 13.64
N GLU A 60 16.29 -3.51 13.46
CA GLU A 60 16.91 -3.43 12.13
C GLU A 60 16.64 -4.70 11.30
N GLY A 61 16.45 -4.53 10.00
CA GLY A 61 16.13 -5.64 9.09
C GLY A 61 14.65 -6.07 9.09
N THR A 62 13.79 -5.38 9.84
CA THR A 62 12.36 -5.71 9.91
C THR A 62 11.55 -4.89 8.90
N GLY A 63 10.59 -5.53 8.24
CA GLY A 63 9.52 -4.89 7.48
C GLY A 63 8.16 -5.10 8.15
N MET A 64 7.26 -4.12 8.06
CA MET A 64 5.90 -4.20 8.59
C MET A 64 4.89 -3.76 7.54
N THR A 65 3.88 -4.60 7.30
CA THR A 65 2.73 -4.27 6.44
C THR A 65 1.60 -3.68 7.29
N CYS A 66 1.12 -2.49 6.93
CA CYS A 66 0.12 -1.76 7.73
C CYS A 66 -1.34 -2.04 7.33
N GLY A 67 -1.58 -3.08 6.54
CA GLY A 67 -2.90 -3.41 5.99
C GLY A 67 -3.15 -2.76 4.62
N THR A 68 -4.42 -2.78 4.20
CA THR A 68 -4.86 -2.28 2.89
C THR A 68 -6.28 -1.75 2.97
N VAL A 69 -6.64 -0.86 2.04
CA VAL A 69 -8.01 -0.38 1.86
C VAL A 69 -8.87 -1.44 1.14
N ALA A 70 -10.19 -1.39 1.32
CA ALA A 70 -11.08 -2.40 0.74
C ALA A 70 -11.08 -2.37 -0.81
N ALA A 71 -11.16 -3.55 -1.42
CA ALA A 71 -11.33 -3.69 -2.86
C ALA A 71 -12.73 -3.29 -3.31
N ILE A 72 -12.80 -2.45 -4.34
CA ILE A 72 -14.02 -2.04 -5.00
C ILE A 72 -14.56 -3.24 -5.78
N GLY A 73 -15.76 -3.70 -5.40
CA GLY A 73 -16.40 -4.86 -6.02
C GLY A 73 -15.83 -6.21 -5.57
N GLY A 74 -15.06 -6.26 -4.48
CA GLY A 74 -14.46 -7.48 -3.97
C GLY A 74 -13.16 -7.88 -4.68
N ILE A 75 -12.58 -9.01 -4.24
CA ILE A 75 -11.28 -9.48 -4.73
C ILE A 75 -11.43 -10.06 -6.13
N ARG A 76 -10.59 -9.58 -7.06
CA ARG A 76 -10.60 -9.97 -8.47
C ARG A 76 -9.18 -10.24 -8.96
N ALA A 77 -9.00 -11.34 -9.68
CA ALA A 77 -7.73 -11.66 -10.30
C ALA A 77 -7.48 -10.77 -11.53
N SER A 78 -6.23 -10.39 -11.76
CA SER A 78 -5.81 -9.64 -12.94
C SER A 78 -4.36 -9.97 -13.30
N THR A 79 -4.02 -9.82 -14.58
CA THR A 79 -2.67 -10.01 -15.10
C THR A 79 -1.76 -8.81 -14.86
N THR A 80 -2.31 -7.71 -14.33
CA THR A 80 -1.56 -6.50 -14.03
C THR A 80 -2.07 -5.92 -12.71
N PHE A 81 -1.14 -5.46 -11.89
CA PHE A 81 -1.45 -4.65 -10.71
C PHE A 81 -0.64 -3.36 -10.72
N ILE A 82 -1.31 -2.27 -10.41
CA ILE A 82 -0.73 -0.94 -10.30
C ILE A 82 -1.11 -0.42 -8.92
N MET A 83 -0.16 0.17 -8.20
CA MET A 83 -0.39 0.74 -6.89
C MET A 83 0.19 2.15 -6.80
N GLU A 84 -0.46 2.98 -6.00
CA GLU A 84 -0.04 4.34 -5.72
C GLU A 84 -0.24 4.71 -4.25
N LEU A 85 0.74 5.41 -3.69
CA LEU A 85 0.59 6.17 -2.45
C LEU A 85 0.81 7.65 -2.77
N HIS A 86 -0.21 8.47 -2.55
CA HIS A 86 -0.20 9.90 -2.85
C HIS A 86 -0.17 10.74 -1.57
N ASP A 87 0.76 11.69 -1.50
CA ASP A 87 0.85 12.72 -0.46
C ASP A 87 0.23 14.03 -0.99
N PRO A 88 -1.00 14.40 -0.57
CA PRO A 88 -1.65 15.61 -1.05
C PRO A 88 -1.02 16.89 -0.51
N ARG A 89 -0.31 16.85 0.62
CA ARG A 89 0.37 18.05 1.16
C ARG A 89 1.60 18.41 0.35
N ARG A 90 2.34 17.40 -0.14
CA ARG A 90 3.56 17.60 -0.94
C ARG A 90 3.40 17.39 -2.44
N GLN A 91 2.21 17.01 -2.89
CA GLN A 91 1.91 16.80 -4.30
C GLN A 91 2.89 15.81 -4.96
N ARG A 92 3.17 14.69 -4.29
CA ARG A 92 4.06 13.62 -4.76
C ARG A 92 3.39 12.25 -4.64
N THR A 93 3.78 11.32 -5.51
CA THR A 93 3.21 9.97 -5.56
C THR A 93 4.31 8.93 -5.70
N LEU A 94 4.28 7.90 -4.86
CA LEU A 94 4.97 6.63 -5.15
C LEU A 94 4.05 5.82 -6.05
N ARG A 95 4.50 5.40 -7.22
CA ARG A 95 3.73 4.54 -8.14
C ARG A 95 4.56 3.32 -8.52
N HIS A 96 3.91 2.15 -8.53
CA HIS A 96 4.53 0.93 -9.03
C HIS A 96 3.54 0.12 -9.86
N ARG A 97 4.07 -0.55 -10.89
CA ARG A 97 3.33 -1.47 -11.75
C ARG A 97 4.14 -2.76 -11.90
N TYR A 98 3.44 -3.88 -11.86
CA TYR A 98 3.97 -5.18 -12.27
C TYR A 98 2.91 -5.98 -13.01
N ASP A 99 3.37 -6.84 -13.90
CA ASP A 99 2.53 -7.85 -14.54
C ASP A 99 2.68 -9.17 -13.80
N VAL A 100 1.60 -9.94 -13.79
CA VAL A 100 1.47 -11.20 -13.04
C VAL A 100 1.59 -12.36 -14.00
N GLU A 101 2.57 -13.21 -13.76
CA GLU A 101 2.66 -14.54 -14.38
C GLU A 101 1.96 -15.55 -13.46
N VAL A 102 0.85 -16.12 -13.93
CA VAL A 102 0.11 -17.13 -13.17
C VAL A 102 0.82 -18.46 -13.30
N LEU A 103 1.31 -18.99 -12.18
CA LEU A 103 1.98 -20.29 -12.14
C LEU A 103 0.96 -21.43 -12.27
N PRO A 104 1.35 -22.56 -12.90
CA PRO A 104 0.48 -23.72 -12.99
C PRO A 104 0.23 -24.33 -11.61
N GLU A 105 -0.99 -24.81 -11.38
CA GLU A 105 -1.31 -25.63 -10.22
C GLU A 105 -0.71 -27.04 -10.43
N ILE A 106 0.08 -27.52 -9.46
CA ILE A 106 0.59 -28.88 -9.45
C ILE A 106 -0.12 -29.62 -8.30
N ALA A 107 -0.97 -30.57 -8.69
CA ALA A 107 -1.70 -31.46 -7.79
C ALA A 107 -0.88 -32.70 -7.40
#